data_AF-A9NSM2-F1
#
_entry.id   AF-A9NSM2-F1
#
_cell.length_a   1.000
_cell.length_b   1.000
_cell.length_c   1.000
_cell.angle_alpha   90.00
_cell.angle_beta   90.00
_cell.angle_gamma   90.00
#
_symmetry.space_group_name_H-M   'P 1'
#
loop_
_entity.id
_entity.type
_entity.pdbx_description
1 polymer ?
#
loop_
_entity_poly.entity_id
_entity_poly.type
_entity_poly.pdbx_seq_one_letter_code
_entity_poly.pdbx_strand_id
1 'polypeptide(L)'
;MAPARVESLALSGLAAIPAEYVRPLEERPTECVLKVKRVEDEGPQIPVVDVAGWDSADEEIKKEIRRQVAKASREWGVMQLLNHGISETLIERLQAAGKAFFDLPVEEKEKYANDHAAGKIAGYGSKLANNASGQLEWEDYYFHLLWPEQRRDMTTWPNIPKNTSR
;
A
#
# COMPACT_ATOMS: atom_id res chain seq x y z
N MET A 1 -8.77 -24.61 -5.48
CA MET A 1 -8.14 -23.75 -6.50
C MET A 1 -7.66 -22.49 -5.81
N ALA A 2 -6.45 -22.02 -6.12
CA ALA A 2 -6.02 -20.69 -5.70
C ALA A 2 -6.97 -19.64 -6.29
N PRO A 3 -7.28 -18.54 -5.58
CA PRO A 3 -8.07 -17.46 -6.16
C PRO A 3 -7.37 -16.93 -7.41
N ALA A 4 -8.14 -16.62 -8.44
CA ALA A 4 -7.61 -16.01 -9.66
C ALA A 4 -6.97 -14.66 -9.32
N ARG A 5 -5.84 -14.34 -9.97
CA ARG A 5 -5.19 -13.03 -9.81
C ARG A 5 -6.09 -11.94 -10.37
N VAL A 6 -6.16 -10.82 -9.65
CA VAL A 6 -7.04 -9.70 -10.02
C VAL A 6 -6.58 -9.09 -11.34
N GLU A 7 -5.28 -9.01 -11.59
CA GLU A 7 -4.74 -8.60 -12.89
C GLU A 7 -5.23 -9.48 -14.04
N SER A 8 -5.22 -10.81 -13.87
CA SER A 8 -5.75 -11.72 -14.90
C SER A 8 -7.24 -11.51 -15.13
N LEU A 9 -8.02 -11.28 -14.07
CA LEU A 9 -9.44 -10.96 -14.18
C LEU A 9 -9.66 -9.63 -14.92
N ALA A 10 -8.89 -8.60 -14.57
CA ALA A 10 -8.96 -7.28 -15.20
C ALA A 10 -8.64 -7.33 -16.71
N LEU A 11 -7.70 -8.20 -17.12
CA LEU A 11 -7.30 -8.37 -18.52
C LEU A 11 -8.18 -9.35 -19.31
N SER A 12 -9.07 -10.11 -18.65
CA SER A 12 -9.86 -11.16 -19.30
C SER A 12 -11.04 -10.65 -20.17
N GLY A 13 -11.31 -9.34 -20.17
CA GLY A 13 -12.40 -8.74 -20.94
C GLY A 13 -13.80 -8.94 -20.34
N LEU A 14 -13.88 -9.21 -19.02
CA LEU A 14 -15.15 -9.31 -18.31
C LEU A 14 -15.98 -8.02 -18.45
N ALA A 15 -17.26 -8.17 -18.72
CA ALA A 15 -18.19 -7.04 -18.80
C ALA A 15 -18.55 -6.47 -17.42
N ALA A 16 -18.38 -7.26 -16.35
CA ALA A 16 -18.65 -6.87 -14.97
C ALA A 16 -17.71 -7.64 -14.02
N ILE A 17 -17.42 -7.05 -12.85
CA ILE A 17 -16.63 -7.73 -11.82
C ILE A 17 -17.39 -8.94 -11.25
N PRO A 18 -16.71 -10.03 -10.89
CA PRO A 18 -17.33 -11.17 -10.23
C PRO A 18 -18.01 -10.79 -8.91
N ALA A 19 -19.03 -11.55 -8.54
CA ALA A 19 -19.87 -11.27 -7.37
C ALA A 19 -19.07 -11.25 -6.06
N GLU A 20 -17.95 -11.97 -5.99
CA GLU A 20 -17.02 -12.06 -4.86
C GLU A 20 -16.22 -10.77 -4.63
N TYR A 21 -16.28 -9.78 -5.53
CA TYR A 21 -15.66 -8.46 -5.38
C TYR A 21 -16.68 -7.33 -5.19
N VAL A 22 -17.97 -7.63 -5.34
CA VAL A 22 -19.05 -6.64 -5.15
C VAL A 22 -19.31 -6.40 -3.67
N ARG A 23 -19.01 -5.19 -3.19
CA ARG A 23 -19.24 -4.81 -1.79
C ARG A 23 -20.73 -4.96 -1.38
N PRO A 24 -21.03 -5.31 -0.11
CA PRO A 24 -22.39 -5.24 0.45
C PRO A 24 -23.02 -3.85 0.25
N LEU A 25 -24.35 -3.77 0.20
CA LEU A 25 -25.04 -2.52 -0.12
C LEU A 25 -24.68 -1.40 0.87
N GLU A 26 -24.45 -1.77 2.13
CA GLU A 26 -24.11 -0.88 3.24
C GLU A 26 -22.68 -0.33 3.14
N GLU A 27 -21.78 -1.03 2.46
CA GLU A 27 -20.39 -0.63 2.23
C GLU A 27 -20.22 0.14 0.90
N ARG A 28 -21.24 0.15 0.04
CA ARG A 28 -21.14 0.84 -1.25
C ARG A 28 -21.14 2.36 -1.04
N PRO A 29 -20.34 3.11 -1.83
CA PRO A 29 -20.34 4.56 -1.77
C PRO A 29 -21.76 5.11 -1.93
N THR A 30 -22.19 5.94 -0.99
CA THR A 30 -23.40 6.75 -1.16
C THR A 30 -23.13 7.87 -2.17
N GLU A 31 -24.19 8.48 -2.72
CA GLU A 31 -24.04 9.62 -3.62
C GLU A 31 -23.15 10.75 -3.05
N CYS A 32 -23.12 10.90 -1.72
CA CYS A 32 -22.29 11.87 -1.04
C CYS A 32 -20.78 11.62 -1.27
N VAL A 33 -20.34 10.36 -1.18
CA VAL A 33 -18.93 9.96 -1.37
C VAL A 33 -18.51 10.07 -2.83
N LEU A 34 -19.40 9.74 -3.77
CA LEU A 34 -19.12 9.83 -5.21
C LEU A 34 -19.11 11.28 -5.73
N LYS A 35 -19.78 12.19 -5.03
CA LYS A 35 -19.77 13.63 -5.32
C LYS A 35 -18.54 14.36 -4.77
N VAL A 36 -17.68 13.69 -4.00
CA VAL A 36 -16.31 14.16 -3.70
C VAL A 36 -15.43 13.99 -4.96
N LYS A 37 -15.91 14.52 -6.10
CA LYS A 37 -15.03 14.94 -7.18
C LYS A 37 -14.20 16.07 -6.62
N ARG A 38 -12.88 15.88 -6.50
CA ARG A 38 -11.73 16.82 -6.65
C ARG A 38 -11.94 18.36 -6.58
N VAL A 39 -13.01 18.87 -5.97
CA VAL A 39 -13.45 20.27 -6.04
C VAL A 39 -13.74 20.74 -4.62
N GLU A 40 -12.78 21.53 -4.15
CA GLU A 40 -12.84 22.64 -3.20
C GLU A 40 -12.76 22.37 -1.67
N ASP A 41 -11.91 23.19 -1.06
CA ASP A 41 -11.34 23.26 0.32
C ASP A 41 -12.36 23.26 1.48
N GLU A 42 -13.64 22.98 1.26
CA GLU A 42 -14.69 23.22 2.25
C GLU A 42 -14.90 22.04 3.24
N GLY A 43 -14.28 20.89 2.98
CA GLY A 43 -14.34 19.71 3.84
C GLY A 43 -13.09 19.51 4.72
N PRO A 44 -13.20 18.77 5.84
CA PRO A 44 -12.02 18.36 6.62
C PRO A 44 -10.97 17.68 5.73
N GLN A 45 -9.74 18.20 5.75
CA GLN A 45 -8.62 17.66 4.98
C GLN A 45 -7.68 16.84 5.87
N ILE A 46 -7.08 15.79 5.31
CA ILE A 46 -6.03 15.01 6.00
C ILE A 46 -4.90 15.98 6.41
N PRO A 47 -4.49 16.02 7.69
CA PRO A 47 -3.46 16.93 8.15
C PRO A 47 -2.14 16.73 7.40
N VAL A 48 -1.53 17.84 6.99
CA VAL A 48 -0.17 17.88 6.46
C VAL A 48 0.74 18.43 7.55
N VAL A 49 1.81 17.69 7.89
CA VAL A 49 2.74 18.06 8.96
C VAL A 49 4.16 18.13 8.40
N ASP A 50 4.79 19.29 8.52
CA ASP A 50 6.19 19.48 8.19
C ASP A 50 7.07 19.04 9.37
N VAL A 51 7.92 18.03 9.14
CA VAL A 51 8.79 17.45 10.15
C VAL A 51 10.28 17.83 9.99
N ALA A 52 10.59 18.86 9.19
CA ALA A 52 11.98 19.31 8.99
C ALA A 52 12.73 19.60 10.31
N GLY A 53 12.03 20.10 11.32
CA GLY A 53 12.59 20.43 12.64
C GLY A 53 12.45 19.34 13.70
N TRP A 54 12.17 18.08 13.32
CA TRP A 54 11.93 16.99 14.27
C TRP A 54 13.07 16.79 15.27
N ASP A 55 14.32 16.92 14.80
CA ASP A 55 15.55 16.85 15.59
C ASP A 55 16.27 18.21 15.68
N SER A 56 15.52 19.32 15.60
CA SER A 56 16.06 20.66 15.76
C SER A 56 16.73 20.84 17.13
N ALA A 57 17.80 21.63 17.18
CA ALA A 57 18.42 22.07 18.43
C ALA A 57 17.56 23.11 19.18
N ASP A 58 16.64 23.77 18.47
CA ASP A 58 15.64 24.66 19.07
C ASP A 58 14.49 23.82 19.66
N GLU A 59 14.41 23.81 20.99
CA GLU A 59 13.42 23.03 21.72
C GLU A 59 11.98 23.52 21.50
N GLU A 60 11.73 24.79 21.19
CA GLU A 60 10.38 25.28 20.90
C GLU A 60 9.90 24.80 19.52
N ILE A 61 10.75 24.84 18.50
CA ILE A 61 10.45 24.28 17.16
C ILE A 61 10.14 22.78 17.28
N LYS A 62 11.02 22.05 17.97
CA LYS A 62 10.89 20.60 18.18
C LYS A 62 9.61 20.24 18.94
N LYS A 63 9.27 21.00 19.98
CA LYS A 63 8.04 20.81 20.76
C LYS A 63 6.79 21.08 19.95
N GLU A 64 6.80 22.12 19.12
CA GLU A 64 5.66 22.46 18.27
C GLU A 64 5.40 21.38 17.22
N ILE A 65 6.43 20.88 16.53
CA ILE A 65 6.29 19.78 15.55
C ILE A 65 5.74 18.51 16.22
N ARG A 66 6.29 18.13 17.38
CA ARG A 66 5.79 16.99 18.15
C ARG A 66 4.33 17.17 18.57
N ARG A 67 3.92 18.39 18.94
CA ARG A 67 2.53 18.72 19.26
C ARG A 67 1.62 18.53 18.05
N GLN A 68 2.05 18.98 16.87
CA GLN A 68 1.28 18.82 15.62
C GLN A 68 1.12 17.34 15.25
N VAL A 69 2.20 16.56 15.26
CA VAL A 69 2.14 15.10 15.02
C VAL A 69 1.19 14.44 16.03
N ALA A 70 1.36 14.72 17.33
CA ALA A 70 0.51 14.12 18.35
C ALA A 70 -0.97 14.53 18.21
N LYS A 71 -1.25 15.76 17.76
CA LYS A 71 -2.62 16.22 17.47
C LYS A 71 -3.20 15.45 16.28
N ALA A 72 -2.49 15.39 15.15
CA ALA A 72 -2.94 14.67 13.97
C ALA A 72 -3.14 13.17 14.25
N SER A 73 -2.24 12.52 15.01
CA SER A 73 -2.41 11.13 15.42
C SER A 73 -3.67 10.91 16.27
N ARG A 74 -3.99 11.81 17.21
CA ARG A 74 -5.16 11.64 18.09
C ARG A 74 -6.48 11.95 17.40
N GLU A 75 -6.51 13.01 16.60
CA GLU A 75 -7.75 13.51 15.99
C GLU A 75 -8.09 12.79 14.68
N TRP A 76 -7.07 12.38 13.91
CA TRP A 76 -7.25 11.79 12.58
C TRP A 76 -6.78 10.35 12.47
N GLY A 77 -5.74 9.95 13.20
CA GLY A 77 -5.10 8.64 13.05
C GLY A 77 -4.27 8.47 11.75
N VAL A 78 -4.26 9.48 10.87
CA VAL A 78 -3.51 9.54 9.61
C VAL A 78 -3.04 10.96 9.35
N MET A 79 -1.91 11.12 8.66
CA MET A 79 -1.36 12.42 8.24
C MET A 79 -0.45 12.26 7.02
N GLN A 80 -0.20 13.36 6.32
CA GLN A 80 0.83 13.46 5.28
C GLN A 80 2.07 14.15 5.89
N LEU A 81 3.25 13.55 5.72
CA LEU A 81 4.49 14.11 6.24
C LEU A 81 5.25 14.85 5.12
N LEU A 82 5.70 16.08 5.40
CA LEU A 82 6.63 16.82 4.55
C LEU A 82 8.02 16.85 5.19
N ASN A 83 9.06 16.96 4.36
CA ASN A 83 10.45 17.06 4.80
C ASN A 83 10.87 15.91 5.75
N HIS A 84 10.39 14.69 5.49
CA HIS A 84 10.64 13.49 6.30
C HIS A 84 12.08 12.94 6.19
N GLY A 85 12.96 13.59 5.42
CA GLY A 85 14.38 13.21 5.30
C GLY A 85 14.67 11.96 4.46
N ILE A 86 13.66 11.37 3.81
CA ILE A 86 13.85 10.25 2.87
C ILE A 86 14.08 10.86 1.49
N SER A 87 15.17 10.47 0.83
CA SER A 87 15.53 10.97 -0.49
C SER A 87 14.44 10.72 -1.52
N GLU A 88 14.06 11.74 -2.29
CA GLU A 88 13.11 11.62 -3.40
C GLU A 88 13.59 10.57 -4.42
N THR A 89 14.88 10.59 -4.76
CA THR A 89 15.47 9.62 -5.68
C THR A 89 15.40 8.17 -5.18
N LEU A 90 15.36 7.96 -3.86
CA LEU A 90 15.17 6.63 -3.28
C LEU A 90 13.72 6.16 -3.44
N ILE A 91 12.76 7.06 -3.19
CA ILE A 91 11.32 6.79 -3.37
C ILE A 91 11.02 6.46 -4.83
N GLU A 92 11.53 7.28 -5.76
CA GLU A 92 11.35 7.07 -7.21
C GLU A 92 11.91 5.72 -7.65
N ARG A 93 13.11 5.36 -7.18
CA ARG A 93 13.72 4.04 -7.49
C ARG A 93 12.90 2.88 -6.94
N LEU A 94 12.36 3.01 -5.72
CA LEU A 94 11.50 1.98 -5.13
C LEU A 94 10.21 1.81 -5.94
N GLN A 95 9.56 2.92 -6.30
CA GLN A 95 8.36 2.92 -7.13
C GLN A 95 8.62 2.32 -8.52
N ALA A 96 9.73 2.69 -9.16
CA ALA A 96 10.13 2.14 -10.45
C ALA A 96 10.41 0.64 -10.38
N ALA A 97 11.07 0.15 -9.32
CA ALA A 97 11.31 -1.26 -9.12
C ALA A 97 10.01 -2.06 -8.90
N GLY A 98 9.11 -1.55 -8.06
CA GLY A 98 7.79 -2.16 -7.84
C GLY A 98 6.98 -2.21 -9.13
N LYS A 99 6.92 -1.10 -9.87
CA LYS A 99 6.26 -1.04 -11.17
C LYS A 99 6.85 -2.05 -12.15
N ALA A 100 8.18 -2.10 -12.28
CA ALA A 100 8.84 -3.04 -13.18
C ALA A 100 8.54 -4.52 -12.84
N PHE A 101 8.39 -4.85 -11.55
CA PHE A 101 7.96 -6.20 -11.14
C PHE A 101 6.49 -6.46 -11.53
N PHE A 102 5.58 -5.55 -11.23
CA PHE A 102 4.15 -5.75 -11.53
C PHE A 102 3.82 -5.66 -13.03
N ASP A 103 4.67 -5.03 -13.85
CA ASP A 103 4.56 -5.02 -15.31
C ASP A 103 5.00 -6.37 -15.94
N LEU A 104 5.60 -7.30 -15.17
CA LEU A 104 5.92 -8.65 -15.67
C LEU A 104 4.64 -9.46 -15.94
N PRO A 105 4.67 -10.44 -16.85
CA PRO A 105 3.57 -11.39 -17.01
C PRO A 105 3.22 -12.08 -15.68
N VAL A 106 1.94 -12.40 -15.49
CA VAL A 106 1.46 -13.08 -14.27
C VAL A 106 2.23 -14.38 -14.01
N GLU A 107 2.56 -15.13 -15.06
CA GLU A 107 3.32 -16.39 -14.97
C GLU A 107 4.72 -16.19 -14.38
N GLU A 108 5.36 -15.04 -14.63
CA GLU A 108 6.66 -14.71 -14.05
C GLU A 108 6.52 -14.30 -12.58
N LYS A 109 5.43 -13.61 -12.22
CA LYS A 109 5.13 -13.22 -10.82
C LYS A 109 4.74 -14.42 -9.96
N GLU A 110 4.07 -15.43 -10.53
CA GLU A 110 3.69 -16.67 -9.85
C GLU A 110 4.89 -17.48 -9.34
N LYS A 111 6.08 -17.31 -9.93
CA LYS A 111 7.33 -17.90 -9.40
C LYS A 111 7.64 -17.42 -7.99
N TYR A 112 7.10 -16.27 -7.60
CA TYR A 112 7.24 -15.67 -6.28
C TYR A 112 5.97 -15.80 -5.43
N ALA A 113 5.01 -16.64 -5.82
CA ALA A 113 3.76 -16.78 -5.10
C ALA A 113 3.96 -17.14 -3.61
N ASN A 114 3.14 -16.53 -2.76
CA ASN A 114 3.01 -16.94 -1.37
C ASN A 114 2.19 -18.25 -1.27
N ASP A 115 2.36 -18.96 -0.15
CA ASP A 115 1.59 -20.15 0.19
C ASP A 115 1.23 -20.11 1.67
N HIS A 116 0.05 -19.54 1.96
CA HIS A 116 -0.45 -19.42 3.34
C HIS A 116 -0.71 -20.77 3.98
N ALA A 117 -1.07 -21.81 3.21
CA ALA A 117 -1.34 -23.14 3.75
C ALA A 117 -0.04 -23.83 4.22
N ALA A 118 1.07 -23.56 3.53
CA ALA A 118 2.41 -23.98 3.94
C ALA A 118 3.11 -23.01 4.90
N GLY A 119 2.44 -21.93 5.35
CA GLY A 119 3.03 -20.91 6.23
C GLY A 119 3.99 -19.94 5.55
N LYS A 120 4.11 -19.98 4.22
CA LYS A 120 4.90 -19.04 3.41
C LYS A 120 4.08 -17.79 3.13
N ILE A 121 4.10 -16.82 4.05
CA ILE A 121 3.32 -15.58 3.94
C ILE A 121 3.94 -14.59 2.95
N ALA A 122 5.27 -14.60 2.82
CA ALA A 122 6.00 -13.73 1.89
C ALA A 122 5.83 -14.17 0.43
N GLY A 123 5.68 -13.19 -0.46
CA GLY A 123 5.56 -13.39 -1.90
C GLY A 123 4.39 -12.64 -2.54
N TYR A 124 4.16 -12.96 -3.80
CA TYR A 124 3.07 -12.44 -4.65
C TYR A 124 1.72 -13.08 -4.26
N GLY A 125 0.74 -12.26 -3.92
CA GLY A 125 -0.56 -12.63 -3.38
C GLY A 125 -1.71 -11.84 -4.02
N SER A 126 -2.94 -12.31 -3.82
CA SER A 126 -4.18 -11.65 -4.30
C SER A 126 -5.30 -11.69 -3.25
N LYS A 127 -5.02 -12.29 -2.09
CA LYS A 127 -5.97 -12.45 -1.00
C LYS A 127 -5.28 -12.14 0.32
N LEU A 128 -5.34 -10.88 0.76
CA LEU A 128 -4.65 -10.44 1.97
C LEU A 128 -5.45 -10.75 3.25
N ALA A 129 -6.78 -10.83 3.18
CA ALA A 129 -7.62 -11.29 4.27
C ALA A 129 -9.02 -11.68 3.77
N ASN A 130 -9.72 -12.56 4.49
CA ASN A 130 -11.18 -12.47 4.49
C ASN A 130 -11.51 -11.18 5.23
N ASN A 131 -11.96 -10.13 4.54
CA ASN A 131 -12.50 -8.96 5.25
C ASN A 131 -13.74 -9.35 6.06
N ALA A 132 -14.26 -8.44 6.89
CA ALA A 132 -15.39 -8.74 7.80
C ALA A 132 -16.63 -9.30 7.08
N SER A 133 -16.82 -8.98 5.80
CA SER A 133 -17.91 -9.48 4.96
C SER A 133 -17.57 -10.76 4.18
N GLY A 134 -16.33 -11.25 4.25
CA GLY A 134 -15.86 -12.42 3.50
C GLY A 134 -15.64 -12.17 2.00
N GLN A 135 -15.72 -10.90 1.59
CA GLN A 135 -15.57 -10.42 0.22
C GLN A 135 -14.09 -10.37 -0.18
N LEU A 136 -13.78 -10.54 -1.47
CA LEU A 136 -12.45 -10.34 -2.02
C LEU A 136 -12.21 -8.86 -2.34
N GLU A 137 -10.93 -8.48 -2.33
CA GLU A 137 -10.48 -7.13 -2.64
C GLU A 137 -9.91 -7.09 -4.05
N TRP A 138 -10.14 -6.00 -4.78
CA TRP A 138 -9.68 -5.86 -6.16
C TRP A 138 -8.21 -5.39 -6.21
N GLU A 139 -7.32 -6.23 -5.69
CA GLU A 139 -5.89 -5.97 -5.67
C GLU A 139 -5.06 -7.25 -5.81
N ASP A 140 -3.88 -7.10 -6.39
CA ASP A 140 -2.78 -8.04 -6.21
C ASP A 140 -1.68 -7.31 -5.42
N TYR A 141 -0.91 -8.07 -4.64
CA TYR A 141 0.12 -7.50 -3.77
C TYR A 141 1.38 -8.35 -3.77
N TYR A 142 2.45 -7.76 -3.25
CA TYR A 142 3.67 -8.46 -2.93
C TYR A 142 4.07 -8.12 -1.49
N PHE A 143 4.22 -9.13 -0.64
CA PHE A 143 4.53 -8.94 0.78
C PHE A 143 5.85 -9.60 1.15
N HIS A 144 6.70 -8.92 1.91
CA HIS A 144 7.90 -9.50 2.50
C HIS A 144 8.38 -8.69 3.70
N LEU A 145 9.15 -9.32 4.59
CA LEU A 145 9.75 -8.66 5.74
C LEU A 145 11.00 -7.89 5.30
N LEU A 146 11.08 -6.61 5.64
CA LEU A 146 12.22 -5.73 5.38
C LEU A 146 13.16 -5.57 6.58
N TRP A 147 12.61 -5.52 7.79
CA TRP A 147 13.37 -5.25 9.01
C TRP A 147 12.80 -6.05 10.19
N PRO A 148 13.62 -6.57 11.12
CA PRO A 148 15.09 -6.46 11.18
C PRO A 148 15.80 -7.34 10.15
N GLU A 149 17.03 -6.98 9.77
CA GLU A 149 17.76 -7.62 8.67
C GLU A 149 17.94 -9.13 8.84
N GLN A 150 18.13 -9.58 10.08
CA GLN A 150 18.37 -10.99 10.43
C GLN A 150 17.14 -11.87 10.18
N ARG A 151 15.96 -11.28 10.01
CA ARG A 151 14.72 -11.99 9.71
C ARG A 151 14.32 -11.88 8.24
N ARG A 152 15.09 -11.17 7.41
CA ARG A 152 14.83 -11.10 5.96
C ARG A 152 15.12 -12.44 5.31
N ASP A 153 14.16 -12.95 4.55
CA ASP A 153 14.37 -14.05 3.62
C ASP A 153 14.58 -13.52 2.21
N MET A 154 15.85 -13.34 1.82
CA MET A 154 16.22 -12.83 0.50
C MET A 154 15.87 -13.80 -0.64
N THR A 155 15.57 -15.07 -0.35
CA THR A 155 15.18 -16.04 -1.40
C THR A 155 13.79 -15.74 -1.96
N THR A 156 12.96 -15.03 -1.19
CA THR A 156 11.62 -14.63 -1.63
C THR A 156 11.67 -13.42 -2.54
N TRP A 157 12.65 -12.53 -2.39
CA TRP A 157 12.67 -11.21 -3.03
C TRP A 157 12.72 -11.29 -4.57
N PRO A 158 12.06 -10.37 -5.28
CA PRO A 158 12.13 -10.33 -6.74
C PRO A 158 13.56 -10.10 -7.21
N ASN A 159 14.04 -10.94 -8.13
CA ASN A 159 15.33 -10.76 -8.80
C ASN A 159 15.21 -9.92 -10.10
N ILE A 160 14.00 -9.40 -10.37
CA ILE A 160 13.66 -8.57 -11.52
C ILE A 160 12.92 -7.34 -11.01
N PRO A 161 13.37 -6.12 -11.35
CA PRO A 161 14.57 -5.80 -12.14
C PRO A 161 15.87 -6.14 -11.40
N LYS A 162 16.91 -6.56 -12.13
CA LYS A 162 18.23 -6.98 -11.57
C LYS A 162 18.99 -5.87 -10.81
N ASN A 163 18.42 -4.67 -10.70
CA ASN A 163 19.10 -3.46 -10.25
C ASN A 163 18.48 -2.80 -9.00
N THR A 164 17.65 -3.51 -8.25
CA THR A 164 17.35 -3.10 -6.87
C THR A 164 18.61 -3.36 -6.04
N SER A 165 19.31 -2.29 -5.69
CA SER A 165 20.56 -2.33 -4.90
C SER A 165 20.41 -3.30 -3.74
N ARG A 166 21.26 -4.34 -3.76
CA ARG A 166 21.49 -5.24 -2.62
C ARG A 166 22.10 -4.48 -1.46
#